data_AF-A0A2E7HIR9-F1
#
_entry.id   AF-A0A2E7HIR9-F1
#
_cell.length_a   1.000
_cell.length_b   1.000
_cell.length_c   1.000
_cell.angle_alpha   90.00
_cell.angle_beta   90.00
_cell.angle_gamma   90.00
#
_symmetry.space_group_name_H-M   'P 1'
#
loop_
_entity.id
_entity.type
_entity.pdbx_description
1 polymer ?
#
loop_
_entity_poly.entity_id
_entity_poly.type
_entity_poly.pdbx_seq_one_letter_code
_entity_poly.pdbx_strand_id
1 'polypeptide(L)'
;MRDSLSRLDQDVMRVRTYGKPSSLIVACDPALASRWLVPLLPVFRAEHSSIDVWLYSTNEQLDLEVEEVHIVIQRANDEAYEGFQSYAIVTDDFATPHCSPVMAASLSETADLAEETLLHDERD
;
A
#
# COMPACT_ATOMS: atom_id res chain seq x y z
N MET A 1 28.55 14.33 5.96
CA MET A 1 27.67 15.30 5.27
C MET A 1 26.88 14.59 4.17
N ARG A 2 26.09 13.58 4.56
CA ARG A 2 25.16 12.81 3.69
C ARG A 2 23.86 12.42 4.42
N ASP A 3 23.67 12.90 5.65
CA ASP A 3 22.50 12.61 6.52
C ASP A 3 21.43 13.72 6.49
N SER A 4 21.56 14.70 5.60
CA SER A 4 20.74 15.92 5.62
C SER A 4 19.64 15.95 4.55
N LEU A 5 19.48 14.89 3.76
CA LEU A 5 18.45 14.81 2.71
C LEU A 5 17.29 13.85 3.04
N SER A 6 17.46 12.94 4.01
CA SER A 6 16.41 12.00 4.42
C SER A 6 15.38 12.59 5.40
N ARG A 7 15.57 13.85 5.82
CA ARG A 7 14.70 14.55 6.79
C ARG A 7 13.72 15.53 6.15
N LEU A 8 13.71 15.67 4.83
CA LEU A 8 12.81 16.59 4.11
C LEU A 8 11.61 15.89 3.47
N ASP A 9 11.53 14.56 3.48
CA ASP A 9 10.34 13.81 3.05
C ASP A 9 9.37 13.49 4.20
N GLN A 10 9.71 13.86 5.44
CA GLN A 10 8.87 13.65 6.63
C GLN A 10 7.91 14.82 6.94
N ASP A 11 7.92 15.91 6.16
CA ASP A 11 7.28 17.18 6.55
C ASP A 11 6.03 17.57 5.74
N VAL A 12 5.45 16.68 4.93
CA VAL A 12 4.27 17.03 4.10
C VAL A 12 2.90 16.83 4.77
N MET A 13 2.78 16.17 5.92
CA MET A 13 1.44 15.91 6.51
C MET A 13 1.27 16.46 7.92
N ARG A 14 1.42 17.78 8.08
CA ARG A 14 0.76 18.52 9.17
C ARG A 14 -0.30 19.45 8.58
N VAL A 15 -1.42 18.87 8.17
CA VAL A 15 -2.61 19.69 7.89
C VAL A 15 -3.62 19.53 9.01
N ARG A 16 -3.47 20.45 9.96
CA ARG A 16 -4.53 21.18 10.67
C ARG A 16 -5.93 20.54 10.61
N THR A 17 -6.19 19.60 11.51
CA THR A 17 -7.55 19.18 11.85
C THR A 17 -8.21 20.29 12.68
N TYR A 18 -8.91 21.22 12.02
CA TYR A 18 -9.93 22.05 12.67
C TYR A 18 -11.03 22.37 11.64
N GLY A 19 -12.12 21.62 11.68
CA GLY A 19 -13.45 22.13 11.31
C GLY A 19 -13.96 21.94 9.87
N LYS A 20 -13.86 20.75 9.27
CA LYS A 20 -14.72 20.39 8.13
C LYS A 20 -15.50 19.09 8.42
N PRO A 21 -16.85 19.10 8.45
CA PRO A 21 -17.68 17.93 8.77
C PRO A 21 -17.72 16.85 7.67
N SER A 22 -16.61 16.62 6.95
CA SER A 22 -16.58 15.69 5.82
C SER A 22 -15.17 15.24 5.41
N SER A 23 -14.21 15.17 6.34
CA SER A 23 -12.88 14.61 6.05
C SER A 23 -12.89 13.08 6.19
N LEU A 24 -12.42 12.38 5.15
CA LEU A 24 -12.23 10.93 5.17
C LEU A 24 -10.74 10.61 5.17
N ILE A 25 -10.23 10.13 6.30
CA ILE A 25 -8.83 9.73 6.47
C ILE A 25 -8.68 8.25 6.12
N VAL A 26 -7.87 7.96 5.11
CA VAL A 26 -7.61 6.62 4.57
C VAL A 26 -6.12 6.32 4.73
N ALA A 27 -5.80 5.26 5.46
CA ALA A 27 -4.47 4.69 5.47
C ALA A 27 -4.36 3.62 4.38
N CYS A 28 -3.25 3.60 3.62
CA CYS A 28 -3.08 2.64 2.54
C CYS A 28 -1.61 2.24 2.33
N ASP A 29 -1.37 0.96 2.02
CA ASP A 29 -0.05 0.49 1.56
C ASP A 29 0.45 1.39 0.40
N PRO A 30 1.71 1.87 0.39
CA PRO A 30 2.20 2.81 -0.62
C PRO A 30 2.11 2.29 -2.07
N ALA A 31 2.30 0.99 -2.28
CA ALA A 31 2.20 0.40 -3.61
C ALA A 31 0.74 0.37 -4.07
N LEU A 32 -0.20 -0.01 -3.19
CA LEU A 32 -1.64 0.04 -3.47
C LEU A 32 -2.12 1.49 -3.67
N ALA A 33 -1.66 2.41 -2.83
CA ALA A 33 -2.01 3.82 -2.88
C ALA A 33 -1.66 4.42 -4.25
N SER A 34 -0.40 4.28 -4.67
CA SER A 34 0.10 4.88 -5.91
C SER A 34 -0.45 4.22 -7.18
N ARG A 35 -0.57 2.89 -7.21
CA ARG A 35 -0.95 2.15 -8.43
C ARG A 35 -2.45 1.96 -8.62
N TRP A 36 -3.23 2.00 -7.54
CA TRP A 36 -4.66 1.70 -7.59
C TRP A 36 -5.53 2.82 -7.03
N LEU A 37 -5.29 3.28 -5.79
CA LEU A 37 -6.20 4.21 -5.13
C LEU A 37 -6.12 5.64 -5.71
N VAL A 38 -4.91 6.20 -5.84
CA VAL A 38 -4.69 7.56 -6.35
C VAL A 38 -5.32 7.77 -7.74
N PRO A 39 -5.18 6.85 -8.71
CA PRO A 39 -5.89 6.94 -10.00
C PRO A 39 -7.42 7.02 -9.90
N LEU A 40 -8.03 6.46 -8.85
CA LEU A 40 -9.48 6.44 -8.65
C LEU A 40 -10.02 7.68 -7.92
N LEU A 41 -9.15 8.40 -7.18
CA LEU A 41 -9.54 9.58 -6.41
C LEU A 41 -10.20 10.70 -7.23
N PRO A 42 -9.79 11.01 -8.48
CA PRO A 42 -10.46 12.03 -9.28
C PRO A 42 -11.94 11.70 -9.55
N VAL A 43 -12.23 10.43 -9.85
CA VAL A 43 -13.61 9.96 -10.09
C VAL A 43 -14.41 10.05 -8.80
N PHE A 44 -13.86 9.55 -7.69
CA PHE A 44 -14.50 9.64 -6.38
C PHE A 44 -14.80 11.09 -5.97
N ARG A 45 -13.84 12.00 -6.15
CA ARG A 45 -14.02 13.44 -5.83
C ARG A 45 -15.06 14.12 -6.72
N ALA A 46 -15.23 13.67 -7.96
CA ALA A 46 -16.26 14.18 -8.85
C ALA A 46 -17.67 13.75 -8.39
N GLU A 47 -17.82 12.51 -7.93
CA GLU A 47 -19.09 11.96 -7.43
C GLU A 47 -19.42 12.42 -6.00
N HIS A 48 -18.39 12.70 -5.19
CA HIS A 48 -18.50 13.04 -3.77
C HIS A 48 -17.74 14.33 -3.43
N SER A 49 -18.10 15.44 -4.07
CA SER A 49 -17.39 16.72 -3.94
C SER A 49 -17.40 17.34 -2.54
N SER A 50 -18.29 16.87 -1.64
CA SER A 50 -18.34 17.31 -0.25
C SER A 50 -17.32 16.62 0.64
N ILE A 51 -16.74 15.47 0.22
CA ILE A 51 -15.82 14.66 1.02
C ILE A 51 -14.37 15.06 0.72
N ASP A 52 -13.63 15.44 1.76
CA ASP A 52 -12.21 15.76 1.69
C ASP A 52 -11.38 14.51 2.05
N VAL A 53 -10.82 13.85 1.04
CA VAL A 53 -10.06 12.60 1.23
C VAL A 53 -8.61 12.91 1.60
N TRP A 54 -8.21 12.46 2.78
CA TRP A 54 -6.86 12.49 3.32
C TRP A 54 -6.23 11.12 3.19
N LEU A 55 -5.21 11.00 2.35
CA LEU A 55 -4.50 9.74 2.14
C LEU A 55 -3.19 9.74 2.91
N TYR A 56 -3.05 8.78 3.82
CA TYR A 56 -1.84 8.48 4.55
C TYR A 56 -1.27 7.15 4.03
N SER A 57 0.02 7.11 3.68
CA SER A 57 0.64 5.91 3.13
C SER A 57 1.68 5.34 4.06
N THR A 58 1.51 4.08 4.47
CA THR A 58 2.38 3.39 5.43
C THR A 58 2.36 1.88 5.20
N ASN A 59 3.46 1.21 5.53
CA ASN A 59 3.56 -0.25 5.62
C ASN A 59 3.56 -0.74 7.08
N GLU A 60 3.56 0.19 8.04
CA GLU A 60 3.58 -0.13 9.46
C GLU A 60 2.17 -0.53 9.93
N GLN A 61 2.11 -1.47 10.87
CA GLN A 61 0.87 -1.82 11.55
C GLN A 61 0.37 -0.59 12.32
N LEU A 62 -0.91 -0.25 12.14
CA LEU A 62 -1.50 0.92 12.80
C LEU A 62 -2.12 0.54 14.12
N ASP A 63 -2.02 1.43 15.10
CA ASP A 63 -2.82 1.33 16.30
C ASP A 63 -4.14 2.08 16.09
N LEU A 64 -5.17 1.36 15.64
CA LEU A 64 -6.47 1.97 15.34
C LEU A 64 -7.25 2.43 16.58
N GLU A 65 -6.78 2.13 17.80
CA GLU A 65 -7.36 2.72 19.01
C GLU A 65 -6.91 4.17 19.20
N VAL A 66 -5.74 4.53 18.67
CA VAL A 66 -5.08 5.83 18.89
C VAL A 66 -5.03 6.67 17.62
N GLU A 67 -4.93 6.06 16.45
CA GLU A 67 -4.85 6.77 15.18
C GLU A 67 -6.22 7.23 14.67
N GLU A 68 -6.31 8.48 14.20
CA GLU A 68 -7.53 9.05 13.58
C GLU A 68 -7.68 8.55 12.12
N VAL A 69 -7.85 7.25 11.91
CA VAL A 69 -8.04 6.64 10.59
C VAL A 69 -9.46 6.08 10.47
N HIS A 70 -10.14 6.35 9.35
CA HIS A 70 -11.48 5.85 9.10
C HIS A 70 -11.49 4.56 8.28
N ILE A 71 -10.51 4.39 7.38
CA ILE A 71 -10.40 3.23 6.49
C ILE A 71 -8.93 2.84 6.38
N VAL A 72 -8.65 1.53 6.47
CA VAL A 72 -7.33 0.95 6.19
C VAL A 72 -7.43 0.08 4.94
N ILE A 73 -6.58 0.34 3.95
CA ILE A 73 -6.45 -0.44 2.72
C ILE A 73 -5.04 -1.00 2.66
N GLN A 74 -4.88 -2.23 3.11
CA GLN A 74 -3.58 -2.88 3.21
C GLN A 74 -3.63 -4.28 2.58
N ARG A 75 -2.45 -4.88 2.37
CA ARG A 75 -2.36 -6.30 2.07
C ARG A 75 -2.97 -7.09 3.23
N ALA A 76 -3.67 -8.17 2.93
CA ALA A 76 -4.25 -9.02 3.96
C ALA A 76 -3.13 -9.52 4.90
N ASN A 77 -3.37 -9.34 6.19
CA ASN A 77 -2.57 -9.90 7.27
C ASN A 77 -3.45 -10.89 8.05
N ASP A 78 -2.82 -11.81 8.78
CA ASP A 78 -3.54 -12.80 9.60
C ASP A 78 -4.23 -12.15 10.81
N GLU A 79 -3.89 -10.90 11.12
CA GLU A 79 -4.39 -10.12 12.25
C GLU A 79 -5.40 -9.07 11.79
N ALA A 80 -6.69 -9.38 12.00
CA ALA A 80 -7.73 -8.37 11.86
C ALA A 80 -7.69 -7.39 13.04
N TYR A 81 -7.94 -6.11 12.76
CA TYR A 81 -8.15 -5.12 13.80
C TYR A 81 -9.42 -5.43 14.59
N GLU A 82 -9.31 -5.52 15.92
CA GLU A 82 -10.44 -5.81 16.79
C GLU A 82 -11.52 -4.72 16.66
N GLY A 83 -12.78 -5.12 16.48
CA GLY A 83 -13.89 -4.18 16.30
C GLY A 83 -14.05 -3.61 14.88
N PHE A 84 -13.20 -3.99 13.93
CA PHE A 84 -13.31 -3.59 12.52
C PHE A 84 -13.86 -4.71 11.64
N GLN A 85 -14.46 -4.32 10.52
CA GLN A 85 -14.87 -5.23 9.45
C GLN A 85 -13.88 -5.14 8.30
N SER A 86 -13.34 -6.29 7.89
CA SER A 86 -12.42 -6.40 6.77
C SER A 86 -13.14 -6.96 5.54
N TYR A 87 -12.87 -6.37 4.38
CA TYR A 87 -13.40 -6.82 3.10
C TYR A 87 -12.26 -7.04 2.12
N ALA A 88 -12.25 -8.21 1.47
CA ALA A 88 -11.30 -8.47 0.39
C ALA A 88 -11.71 -7.68 -0.87
N ILE A 89 -10.83 -6.79 -1.31
CA ILE A 89 -11.04 -5.96 -2.52
C ILE A 89 -10.35 -6.59 -3.74
N VAL A 90 -9.23 -7.28 -3.50
CA VAL A 90 -8.47 -8.03 -4.51
C VAL A 90 -8.24 -9.43 -3.96
N THR A 91 -8.76 -10.45 -4.64
CA THR A 91 -8.65 -11.86 -4.23
C THR A 91 -7.76 -12.69 -5.15
N ASP A 92 -7.48 -12.19 -6.36
CA ASP A 92 -6.74 -12.91 -7.41
C ASP A 92 -5.35 -12.26 -7.64
N ASP A 93 -4.62 -11.95 -6.57
CA ASP A 93 -3.23 -11.45 -6.64
C ASP A 93 -2.27 -12.65 -6.68
N PHE A 94 -1.62 -12.87 -7.82
CA PHE A 94 -0.64 -13.95 -8.01
C PHE A 94 0.75 -13.39 -8.28
N ALA A 95 1.70 -13.72 -7.42
CA ALA A 95 3.11 -13.52 -7.72
C ALA A 95 3.52 -14.51 -8.81
N THR A 96 3.97 -13.98 -9.96
CA THR A 96 4.51 -14.81 -11.04
C THR A 96 6.01 -14.57 -11.17
N PRO A 97 6.82 -15.62 -11.26
CA PRO A 97 8.25 -15.46 -11.46
C PRO A 97 8.49 -14.87 -12.86
N HIS A 98 9.37 -13.87 -12.93
CA HIS A 98 9.79 -13.28 -14.18
C HIS A 98 11.27 -13.59 -14.40
N CYS A 99 11.61 -14.01 -15.61
CA CYS A 99 12.98 -14.25 -16.04
C CYS A 99 13.19 -13.75 -17.47
N SER A 100 14.46 -13.66 -17.88
CA SER A 100 14.77 -13.35 -19.28
C SER A 100 14.33 -14.51 -20.20
N PRO A 101 14.00 -14.25 -21.48
CA PRO A 101 13.61 -15.32 -22.41
C PRO A 101 14.68 -16.40 -22.59
N VAL A 102 15.95 -16.05 -22.43
CA VAL A 102 17.08 -16.98 -22.55
C VAL A 102 17.08 -17.97 -21.38
N MET A 103 16.88 -17.46 -20.17
CA MET A 103 16.75 -18.27 -18.95
C MET A 103 15.48 -19.12 -18.97
N ALA A 104 14.36 -18.57 -19.46
CA ALA A 104 13.13 -19.34 -19.63
C ALA A 104 13.32 -20.56 -20.56
N ALA A 105 14.20 -20.46 -21.57
CA ALA A 105 14.48 -21.55 -22.49
C ALA A 105 15.40 -22.64 -21.91
N SER A 106 16.15 -22.36 -20.84
CA SER A 106 16.98 -23.36 -20.15
C SER A 106 16.23 -24.10 -19.03
N LEU A 107 15.11 -23.55 -18.55
CA LEU A 107 14.29 -24.13 -17.50
C LEU A 107 13.24 -25.09 -18.09
N SER A 108 13.27 -26.34 -17.65
CA SER A 108 12.30 -27.37 -18.05
C SER A 108 11.36 -27.75 -16.90
N GLU A 109 11.85 -27.72 -15.67
CA GLU A 109 11.09 -28.01 -14.45
C GLU A 109 11.43 -27.04 -13.32
N THR A 110 10.61 -27.01 -12.28
CA THR A 110 10.81 -26.10 -11.13
C THR A 110 12.11 -26.37 -10.39
N ALA A 111 12.65 -27.59 -10.46
CA ALA A 111 13.92 -27.96 -9.83
C ALA A 111 15.11 -27.21 -10.44
N ASP A 112 15.03 -26.84 -11.72
CA ASP A 112 16.11 -26.12 -12.41
C ASP A 112 16.34 -24.72 -11.82
N LEU A 113 15.33 -24.13 -11.17
CA LEU A 113 15.45 -22.84 -10.48
C LEU A 113 16.44 -22.85 -9.31
N ALA A 114 16.73 -24.03 -8.73
CA ALA A 114 17.66 -24.15 -7.61
C ALA A 114 19.12 -23.87 -8.03
N GLU A 115 19.44 -24.04 -9.31
CA GLU A 115 20.77 -23.81 -9.88
C GLU A 115 20.95 -22.39 -10.43
N GLU A 116 19.89 -21.56 -10.35
CA GLU A 116 19.87 -20.21 -10.88
C GLU A 116 20.00 -19.14 -9.79
N THR A 117 20.43 -17.94 -10.18
CA THR A 117 20.43 -16.79 -9.25
C THR A 117 19.02 -16.20 -9.14
N LEU A 118 18.40 -16.35 -7.98
CA LEU A 118 17.06 -15.83 -7.70
C LEU A 118 17.12 -14.40 -7.13
N LEU A 119 16.24 -13.53 -7.65
CA LEU A 119 16.00 -12.21 -7.07
C LEU A 119 14.75 -12.30 -6.20
N HIS A 120 14.94 -12.05 -4.92
CA HIS A 120 13.85 -11.95 -3.95
C HIS A 120 13.63 -10.47 -3.62
N ASP A 121 12.38 -10.08 -3.42
CA ASP A 121 12.09 -8.81 -2.76
C ASP A 121 12.54 -8.93 -1.31
N GLU A 122 13.22 -7.91 -0.76
CA GLU A 122 13.65 -7.90 0.65
C GLU A 122 12.43 -7.66 1.55
N ARG A 123 11.57 -8.67 1.67
CA ARG A 123 10.47 -8.68 2.64
C ARG A 123 10.26 -10.12 3.13
N ASP A 124 11.14 -10.52 4.05
CA ASP A 124 10.84 -11.52 5.08
C ASP A 124 10.16 -10.82 6.27
#